data_AF-A0A9E5IDU2-F1
#
_entry.id   AF-A0A9E5IDU2-F1
#
_cell.length_a   1.000
_cell.length_b   1.000
_cell.length_c   1.000
_cell.angle_alpha   90.00
_cell.angle_beta   90.00
_cell.angle_gamma   90.00
#
_symmetry.space_group_name_H-M   'P 1'
#
loop_
_entity.id
_entity.type
_entity.pdbx_description
1 polymer ?
#
loop_
_entity_poly.entity_id
_entity_poly.type
_entity_poly.pdbx_seq_one_letter_code
_entity_poly.pdbx_strand_id
1 'polypeptide(L)'
;MARGNLYMAHRCGFTQRVLDGTLRAAGFVTVATMARGAPYFDLWAAASVSTRTEEAMRSLASEHFPITQAVQKEEANVEHNY
;
A
#
# COMPACT_ATOMS: atom_id res chain seq x y z
N MET A 1 32.99 9.45 27.07
CA MET A 1 31.64 9.92 26.70
C MET A 1 31.37 9.52 25.26
N ALA A 2 30.56 8.48 25.03
CA ALA A 2 30.12 8.06 23.71
C ALA A 2 29.04 9.03 23.20
N ARG A 3 29.30 9.74 22.10
CA ARG A 3 28.38 10.70 21.49
C ARG A 3 28.27 10.38 19.99
N GLY A 4 27.14 9.82 19.56
CA GLY A 4 26.78 9.80 18.14
C GLY A 4 25.94 8.62 17.62
N ASN A 5 26.04 7.43 18.20
CA ASN A 5 25.34 6.24 17.67
C ASN A 5 24.14 5.81 18.54
N LEU A 6 23.32 6.77 18.93
CA LEU A 6 22.07 6.47 19.62
C LEU A 6 21.02 6.06 18.60
N TYR A 7 20.74 4.75 18.61
CA TYR A 7 19.58 4.08 18.03
C TYR A 7 19.63 3.78 16.53
N MET A 8 20.57 2.89 16.21
CA MET A 8 20.22 1.65 15.52
C MET A 8 19.13 0.86 16.30
N ALA A 9 17.93 1.43 16.47
CA ALA A 9 16.77 0.66 16.94
C ALA A 9 16.45 -0.35 15.83
N HIS A 10 16.90 -1.59 15.98
CA HIS A 10 16.54 -2.78 15.19
C HIS A 10 16.28 -2.53 13.68
N ARG A 11 17.26 -2.89 12.83
CA ARG A 11 17.13 -3.00 11.35
C ARG A 11 16.13 -4.08 10.88
N CYS A 12 15.07 -4.32 11.63
CA CYS A 12 13.93 -5.17 11.33
C CYS A 12 12.67 -4.29 11.24
N GLY A 13 12.65 -3.34 10.30
CA GLY A 13 11.39 -2.68 9.96
C GLY A 13 10.48 -3.72 9.30
N PHE A 14 9.26 -3.89 9.81
CA PHE A 14 8.24 -4.66 9.10
C PHE A 14 7.85 -3.86 7.86
N THR A 15 8.40 -4.23 6.71
CA THR A 15 8.19 -3.51 5.44
C THR A 15 7.05 -4.13 4.64
N GLN A 16 6.51 -3.37 3.67
CA GLN A 16 5.57 -3.89 2.66
C GLN A 16 6.08 -5.17 1.99
N ARG A 17 7.39 -5.24 1.70
CA ARG A 17 8.02 -6.41 1.08
C ARG A 17 8.05 -7.64 2.00
N VAL A 18 8.27 -7.44 3.30
CA VAL A 18 8.23 -8.53 4.28
C VAL A 18 6.80 -9.03 4.45
N LEU A 19 5.81 -8.13 4.49
CA LEU A 19 4.39 -8.48 4.55
C LEU A 19 3.95 -9.31 3.32
N ASP A 20 4.26 -8.85 2.11
CA ASP A 20 3.96 -9.58 0.87
C ASP A 20 4.59 -11.00 0.88
N GLY A 21 5.89 -11.09 1.18
CA GLY A 21 6.60 -12.37 1.23
C GLY A 21 6.05 -13.32 2.29
N THR A 22 5.65 -12.80 3.46
CA THR A 22 5.07 -13.61 4.56
C THR A 22 3.73 -14.20 4.15
N LEU A 23 2.86 -13.42 3.51
CA LEU A 23 1.56 -13.91 3.05
C LEU A 23 1.71 -14.98 1.96
N ARG A 24 2.63 -14.77 1.02
CA ARG A 24 2.93 -15.80 0.00
C ARG A 24 3.46 -17.08 0.63
N ALA A 25 4.39 -16.98 1.58
CA ALA A 25 4.91 -18.13 2.31
C ALA A 25 3.83 -18.86 3.13
N ALA A 26 2.79 -18.15 3.58
CA ALA A 26 1.63 -18.71 4.26
C ALA A 26 0.61 -19.39 3.32
N GLY A 27 0.83 -19.35 1.99
CA GLY A 27 -0.02 -20.03 1.00
C GLY A 27 -1.02 -19.15 0.27
N PHE A 28 -0.97 -17.81 0.44
CA PHE A 28 -1.76 -16.91 -0.40
C PHE A 28 -1.12 -16.78 -1.79
N VAL A 29 -1.87 -17.18 -2.82
CA VAL A 29 -1.41 -17.20 -4.22
C VAL A 29 -1.34 -15.79 -4.78
N THR A 30 -2.35 -14.97 -4.52
CA THR A 30 -2.45 -13.60 -5.04
C THR A 30 -2.47 -12.61 -3.89
N VAL A 31 -1.56 -11.64 -3.90
CA VAL A 31 -1.40 -10.64 -2.84
C VAL A 31 -1.26 -9.25 -3.46
N ALA A 32 -2.05 -8.31 -2.97
CA ALA A 32 -1.92 -6.88 -3.24
C ALA A 32 -1.56 -6.16 -1.94
N THR A 33 -0.59 -5.26 -1.98
CA THR A 33 -0.12 -4.52 -0.80
C THR A 33 -0.06 -3.02 -1.08
N MET A 34 -0.21 -2.23 -0.02
CA MET A 34 -0.09 -0.78 -0.07
C MET A 34 0.59 -0.27 1.19
N ALA A 35 1.41 0.77 1.05
CA ALA A 35 2.02 1.47 2.17
C ALA A 35 1.61 2.94 2.13
N ARG A 36 1.24 3.50 3.29
CA ARG A 36 1.08 4.94 3.47
C ARG A 36 2.32 5.47 4.18
N GLY A 37 2.85 6.59 3.71
CA GLY A 37 4.01 7.25 4.33
C GLY A 37 3.68 7.96 5.65
N ALA A 38 4.60 8.82 6.09
CA ALA A 38 4.41 9.68 7.27
C ALA A 38 3.10 10.50 7.18
N PRO A 39 2.45 10.81 8.33
CA PRO A 39 2.87 10.48 9.70
C PRO A 39 2.45 9.08 10.18
N TYR A 40 1.66 8.35 9.39
CA TYR A 40 0.95 7.16 9.87
C TYR A 40 1.71 5.86 9.61
N PHE A 41 2.48 5.79 8.52
CA PHE A 41 3.32 4.62 8.19
C PHE A 41 2.56 3.28 8.09
N ASP A 42 1.30 3.30 7.65
CA ASP A 42 0.48 2.09 7.57
C ASP A 42 0.95 1.14 6.47
N LEU A 43 0.72 -0.16 6.71
CA LEU A 43 0.85 -1.21 5.72
C LEU A 43 -0.47 -1.97 5.64
N TRP A 44 -1.01 -2.09 4.43
CA TRP A 44 -2.20 -2.89 4.14
C TRP A 44 -1.88 -4.00 3.15
N ALA A 45 -2.62 -5.11 3.29
CA ALA A 45 -2.58 -6.21 2.35
C ALA A 45 -3.98 -6.80 2.14
N ALA A 46 -4.27 -7.16 0.90
CA ALA A 46 -5.39 -8.00 0.53
C ALA A 46 -4.80 -9.26 -0.12
N ALA A 47 -5.13 -10.43 0.42
CA ALA A 47 -4.53 -11.70 0.03
C ALA A 47 -5.60 -12.74 -0.25
N SER A 48 -5.39 -13.56 -1.29
CA SER A 48 -6.30 -14.61 -1.70
C SER A 48 -5.57 -15.92 -1.92
N VAL A 49 -6.17 -17.01 -1.43
CA VAL A 49 -5.66 -18.38 -1.63
C VAL A 49 -5.90 -18.84 -3.08
N SER A 50 -6.86 -18.25 -3.79
CA SER A 50 -7.06 -18.52 -5.21
C SER A 50 -6.30 -17.52 -6.10
N THR A 51 -6.01 -17.95 -7.33
CA THR A 51 -5.52 -17.05 -8.37
C THR A 51 -6.61 -16.03 -8.71
N ARG A 52 -6.27 -14.74 -8.67
CA ARG A 52 -7.16 -13.63 -9.06
C ARG A 52 -6.43 -12.74 -10.05
N THR A 53 -7.19 -12.07 -10.91
CA THR A 53 -6.62 -11.08 -11.83
C THR A 53 -6.20 -9.82 -11.08
N GLU A 54 -5.37 -8.99 -11.71
CA GLU A 54 -4.94 -7.72 -11.14
C GLU A 54 -6.15 -6.81 -10.84
N GLU A 55 -7.11 -6.74 -11.76
CA GLU A 55 -8.31 -5.91 -11.64
C GLU A 55 -9.14 -6.34 -10.42
N ALA A 56 -9.35 -7.64 -10.25
CA ALA A 56 -10.10 -8.18 -9.11
C ALA A 56 -9.40 -7.89 -7.77
N MET A 57 -8.07 -7.87 -7.74
CA MET A 57 -7.29 -7.52 -6.56
C MET A 57 -7.32 -6.02 -6.28
N ARG A 58 -7.26 -5.18 -7.32
CA ARG A 58 -7.41 -3.73 -7.19
C ARG A 58 -8.78 -3.38 -6.63
N SER A 59 -9.86 -3.95 -7.18
CA SER A 59 -11.22 -3.76 -6.67
C SER A 59 -11.35 -4.14 -5.20
N LEU A 60 -10.85 -5.31 -4.82
CA LEU A 60 -10.85 -5.79 -3.43
C LEU A 60 -10.07 -4.85 -2.50
N ALA A 61 -8.90 -4.40 -2.93
CA ALA A 61 -8.11 -3.44 -2.17
C ALA A 61 -8.85 -2.10 -2.00
N SER A 62 -9.48 -1.57 -3.05
CA SER A 62 -10.23 -0.31 -2.97
C SER A 62 -11.49 -0.39 -2.12
N GLU A 63 -12.11 -1.57 -1.97
CA GLU A 63 -13.28 -1.75 -1.10
C GLU A 63 -12.90 -1.72 0.39
N HIS A 64 -11.70 -2.20 0.74
CA HIS A 64 -11.30 -2.41 2.14
C HIS A 64 -10.25 -1.44 2.64
N PHE A 65 -9.42 -0.88 1.77
CA PHE A 65 -8.37 0.03 2.19
C PHE A 65 -8.97 1.43 2.41
N PRO A 66 -8.62 2.11 3.52
CA PRO A 66 -9.13 3.45 3.83
C PRO A 66 -8.41 4.52 3.00
N ILE A 67 -8.37 4.33 1.68
CA ILE A 67 -7.93 5.33 0.71
C ILE A 67 -9.14 6.15 0.32
N THR A 68 -9.24 7.35 0.89
CA THR A 68 -10.13 8.38 0.33
C THR A 68 -9.82 8.50 -1.16
N GLN A 69 -10.80 8.17 -2.01
CA GLN A 69 -10.71 8.48 -3.43
C GLN A 69 -10.60 9.99 -3.55
N ALA A 70 -9.39 10.50 -3.80
CA ALA A 70 -9.25 11.82 -4.40
C ALA A 70 -9.79 11.69 -5.84
N VAL A 71 -11.12 11.79 -5.97
CA VAL A 71 -11.80 11.85 -7.25
C VAL A 71 -11.40 13.20 -7.89
N GLN A 72 -10.58 13.10 -8.94
CA GLN A 72 -10.67 13.86 -10.18
C GLN A 72 -11.28 15.28 -10.07
N LYS A 73 -10.44 16.31 -10.08
CA LYS A 73 -10.80 17.64 -10.58
C LYS A 73 -9.80 18.04 -11.66
N GLU A 74 -9.97 17.52 -12.86
CA GLU A 74 -9.26 18.05 -14.03
C GLU A 74 -10.08 17.88 -15.32
N GLU A 75 -11.37 18.23 -15.27
CA GLU A 75 -12.16 18.55 -16.47
C GLU A 75 -13.14 19.68 -16.16
N ALA A 76 -12.70 20.93 -16.33
CA ALA A 76 -13.54 22.09 -16.65
C ALA A 76 -12.66 23.32 -16.91
N ASN A 77 -11.81 23.27 -17.93
CA ASN A 77 -11.37 24.51 -18.57
C ASN A 77 -11.10 24.29 -20.06
N VAL A 78 -12.15 23.91 -20.78
CA VAL A 78 -12.24 24.22 -22.21
C VAL A 78 -13.00 25.54 -22.29
N GLU A 79 -12.25 26.64 -22.14
CA GLU A 79 -12.78 27.98 -22.40
C GLU A 79 -13.10 28.12 -23.88
N HIS A 80 -14.37 28.41 -24.10
CA HIS A 80 -15.00 28.81 -25.33
C HIS A 80 -14.53 30.24 -25.67
N ASN A 81 -13.58 30.39 -26.59
CA ASN A 81 -13.23 31.70 -27.15
C ASN A 81 -14.03 31.93 -28.43
N TYR A 82 -15.02 32.82 -28.35
CA TYR A 82 -15.59 33.58 -29.47
C TYR A 82 -15.00 34.99 -29.43
#